data_AF-A0A9X9WPV9-F1
#
_entry.id   AF-A0A9X9WPV9-F1
#
_cell.length_a   1.000
_cell.length_b   1.000
_cell.length_c   1.000
_cell.angle_alpha   90.00
_cell.angle_beta   90.00
_cell.angle_gamma   90.00
#
_symmetry.space_group_name_H-M   'P 1'
#
loop_
_entity.id
_entity.type
_entity.pdbx_description
1 polymer ?
#
loop_
_entity_poly.entity_id
_entity_poly.type
_entity_poly.pdbx_seq_one_letter_code
_entity_poly.pdbx_strand_id
1 'polypeptide(L)'
;MTQTPTGDPDREARARMLARMEELQRLHLALVEESRGLKRFTTEGRARAEIEIATEMLEGYLAATAAFLENMRGRYEARLPLLRRGEPAFGARPDQAPEHGAFWLAFSRLCAVLRRAERQSSG
;
A
#
# COMPACT_ATOMS: atom_id res chain seq x y z
N MET A 1 -24.89 22.71 25.96
CA MET A 1 -24.57 21.32 25.62
C MET A 1 -23.60 21.34 24.46
N THR A 2 -22.39 20.86 24.70
CA THR A 2 -21.22 20.96 23.82
C THR A 2 -21.42 20.08 22.59
N GLN A 3 -21.51 20.66 21.39
CA GLN A 3 -21.47 19.92 20.13
C GLN A 3 -20.02 19.51 19.88
N THR A 4 -19.72 18.22 19.98
CA THR A 4 -18.49 17.66 19.43
C THR A 4 -18.64 17.61 17.90
N PRO A 5 -17.73 18.17 17.09
CA PRO A 5 -17.69 17.84 15.68
C PRO A 5 -17.11 16.42 15.59
N THR A 6 -17.96 15.40 15.69
CA THR A 6 -17.55 14.01 15.50
C THR A 6 -17.17 13.85 14.02
N GLY A 7 -15.88 13.71 13.74
CA GLY A 7 -15.35 13.59 12.39
C GLY A 7 -15.91 12.37 11.65
N ASP A 8 -16.00 12.48 10.33
CA ASP A 8 -16.34 11.39 9.43
C ASP A 8 -15.27 10.27 9.53
N PRO A 9 -15.60 9.08 10.07
CA PRO A 9 -14.63 8.03 10.36
C PRO A 9 -13.91 7.52 9.11
N ASP A 10 -14.57 7.57 7.94
CA ASP A 10 -13.96 7.19 6.67
C ASP A 10 -12.89 8.20 6.25
N ARG A 11 -13.18 9.48 6.44
CA ARG A 11 -12.23 10.57 6.18
C ARG A 11 -11.02 10.47 7.09
N GLU A 12 -11.24 10.21 8.38
CA GLU A 12 -10.14 10.03 9.34
C GLU A 12 -9.28 8.81 9.00
N ALA A 13 -9.90 7.68 8.61
CA ALA A 13 -9.17 6.50 8.19
C ALA A 13 -8.30 6.77 6.94
N ARG A 14 -8.85 7.49 5.96
CA ARG A 14 -8.11 7.91 4.76
C ARG A 14 -6.97 8.85 5.11
N ALA A 15 -7.19 9.84 5.98
CA ALA A 15 -6.16 10.77 6.42
C ALA A 15 -5.01 10.06 7.13
N ARG A 16 -5.32 9.11 8.03
CA ARG A 16 -4.30 8.27 8.68
C ARG A 16 -3.51 7.46 7.66
N MET A 17 -4.17 6.87 6.65
CA MET A 17 -3.50 6.09 5.62
C MET A 17 -2.56 6.96 4.78
N LEU A 18 -3.02 8.16 4.36
CA LEU A 18 -2.22 9.10 3.57
C LEU A 18 -0.99 9.57 4.33
N ALA A 19 -1.13 9.94 5.60
CA ALA A 19 0.00 10.34 6.44
C ALA A 19 1.06 9.23 6.56
N ARG A 20 0.65 7.96 6.59
CA ARG A 20 1.60 6.83 6.59
C ARG A 20 2.28 6.63 5.24
N MET A 21 1.58 6.88 4.14
CA MET A 21 2.18 6.84 2.80
C MET A 21 3.20 7.96 2.60
N GLU A 22 2.91 9.16 3.10
CA GLU A 22 3.85 10.28 3.11
C GLU A 22 5.10 9.96 3.93
N GLU A 23 4.93 9.31 5.09
CA GLU A 23 6.06 8.85 5.89
C GLU A 23 6.95 7.86 5.15
N LEU A 24 6.34 6.86 4.49
CA LEU A 24 7.08 5.90 3.67
C LEU A 24 7.84 6.61 2.54
N GLN A 25 7.23 7.59 1.89
CA GLN A 25 7.89 8.37 0.85
C GLN A 25 9.10 9.14 1.39
N ARG A 26 9.00 9.72 2.59
CA ARG A 26 10.14 10.39 3.23
C ARG A 26 11.28 9.42 3.54
N LEU A 27 10.97 8.23 4.03
CA LEU A 27 11.97 7.18 4.28
C LEU A 27 12.64 6.71 3.00
N HIS A 28 11.89 6.54 1.90
CA HIS A 28 12.47 6.20 0.60
C HIS A 28 13.43 7.29 0.10
N LEU A 29 13.08 8.56 0.25
CA LEU A 29 13.97 9.67 -0.12
C LEU A 29 15.24 9.69 0.73
N ALA A 30 15.12 9.45 2.04
CA ALA A 30 16.29 9.33 2.92
C ALA A 30 17.23 8.21 2.45
N LEU A 31 16.69 7.04 2.10
CA LEU A 31 17.47 5.92 1.57
C LEU A 31 18.21 6.28 0.27
N VAL A 32 17.57 7.06 -0.61
CA VAL A 32 18.20 7.56 -1.85
C VAL A 32 19.36 8.51 -1.52
N GLU A 33 19.22 9.40 -0.55
CA GLU A 33 20.33 10.27 -0.12
C GLU A 33 21.48 9.47 0.50
N GLU A 34 21.19 8.47 1.34
CA GLU A 34 22.22 7.58 1.90
C GLU A 34 22.98 6.83 0.79
N SER A 35 22.28 6.34 -0.24
CA SER A 35 22.91 5.69 -1.39
C SER A 35 23.87 6.62 -2.16
N ARG A 36 23.58 7.93 -2.21
CA ARG A 36 24.48 8.91 -2.84
C ARG A 36 25.75 9.12 -2.03
N GLY A 37 25.65 9.00 -0.70
CA GLY A 37 26.79 9.08 0.22
C GLY A 37 27.79 7.94 0.03
N LEU A 38 27.38 6.82 -0.56
CA LEU A 38 28.26 5.67 -0.80
C LEU A 38 29.43 5.99 -1.75
N LYS A 39 29.28 6.97 -2.65
CA LYS A 39 30.34 7.40 -3.59
C LYS A 39 31.68 7.72 -2.92
N ARG A 40 31.66 8.11 -1.63
CA ARG A 40 32.87 8.36 -0.85
C ARG A 40 33.81 7.15 -0.82
N PHE A 41 33.25 5.94 -0.79
CA PHE A 41 34.02 4.70 -0.75
C PHE A 41 34.80 4.52 -2.05
N THR A 42 34.20 4.73 -3.21
CA THR A 42 34.96 4.72 -4.48
C THR A 42 36.02 5.81 -4.53
N THR A 43 35.73 7.04 -4.08
CA THR A 43 36.74 8.11 -4.07
C THR A 43 37.92 7.84 -3.14
N GLU A 44 37.74 7.03 -2.10
CA GLU A 44 38.77 6.57 -1.17
C GLU A 44 39.47 5.28 -1.63
N GLY A 45 39.23 4.81 -2.86
CA GLY A 45 39.81 3.57 -3.40
C GLY A 45 39.19 2.28 -2.84
N ARG A 46 38.05 2.38 -2.16
CA ARG A 46 37.31 1.28 -1.52
C ARG A 46 36.08 0.86 -2.34
N ALA A 47 36.18 0.83 -3.66
CA ALA A 47 35.06 0.53 -4.56
C ALA A 47 34.36 -0.81 -4.24
N ARG A 48 35.10 -1.82 -3.78
CA ARG A 48 34.52 -3.10 -3.34
C ARG A 48 33.52 -2.92 -2.19
N ALA A 49 33.83 -2.07 -1.21
CA ALA A 49 32.92 -1.82 -0.09
C ALA A 49 31.64 -1.10 -0.55
N GLU A 50 31.75 -0.18 -1.52
CA GLU A 50 30.58 0.45 -2.13
C GLU A 50 29.65 -0.58 -2.78
N ILE A 51 30.23 -1.52 -3.55
CA ILE A 51 29.48 -2.58 -4.21
C ILE A 51 28.77 -3.46 -3.17
N GLU A 52 29.49 -3.95 -2.15
CA GLU A 52 28.92 -4.83 -1.12
C GLU A 52 27.77 -4.14 -0.37
N ILE A 53 27.94 -2.90 0.06
CA ILE A 53 26.90 -2.13 0.77
C ILE A 53 25.70 -1.86 -0.14
N ALA A 54 25.94 -1.47 -1.40
CA ALA A 54 24.85 -1.22 -2.35
C ALA A 54 24.05 -2.49 -2.66
N THR A 55 24.72 -3.64 -2.78
CA THR A 55 24.08 -4.95 -2.95
C THR A 55 23.20 -5.29 -1.75
N GLU A 56 23.73 -5.26 -0.53
CA GLU A 56 22.97 -5.57 0.69
C GLU A 56 21.75 -4.65 0.84
N MET A 57 21.93 -3.36 0.55
CA MET A 57 20.84 -2.37 0.58
C MET A 57 19.72 -2.72 -0.41
N LEU A 58 20.06 -3.04 -1.67
CA LEU A 58 19.09 -3.35 -2.71
C LEU A 58 18.39 -4.69 -2.43
N GLU A 59 19.12 -5.72 -2.02
CA GLU A 59 18.55 -7.02 -1.65
C GLU A 59 17.59 -6.88 -0.47
N GLY A 60 17.98 -6.14 0.58
CA GLY A 60 17.13 -5.88 1.73
C GLY A 60 15.87 -5.10 1.36
N TYR A 61 15.98 -4.08 0.50
CA TYR A 61 14.83 -3.31 0.03
C TYR A 61 13.86 -4.16 -0.81
N LEU A 62 14.37 -4.97 -1.73
CA LEU A 62 13.55 -5.87 -2.55
C LEU A 62 12.82 -6.91 -1.68
N ALA A 63 13.53 -7.52 -0.73
CA ALA A 63 12.94 -8.49 0.19
C ALA A 63 11.84 -7.85 1.06
N ALA A 64 12.10 -6.66 1.62
CA ALA A 64 11.15 -5.95 2.47
C ALA A 64 9.88 -5.54 1.69
N THR A 65 10.03 -5.04 0.46
CA THR A 65 8.90 -4.62 -0.38
C THR A 65 8.06 -5.80 -0.86
N ALA A 66 8.69 -6.91 -1.26
CA ALA A 66 7.99 -8.14 -1.62
C ALA A 66 7.18 -8.70 -0.43
N ALA A 67 7.81 -8.81 0.75
CA ALA A 67 7.13 -9.28 1.96
C ALA A 67 5.96 -8.37 2.35
N PHE A 68 6.12 -7.05 2.26
CA PHE A 68 5.05 -6.11 2.54
C PHE A 68 3.85 -6.28 1.59
N LEU A 69 4.10 -6.35 0.28
CA LEU A 69 3.05 -6.51 -0.72
C LEU A 69 2.30 -7.83 -0.54
N GLU A 70 3.02 -8.92 -0.30
CA GLU A 70 2.42 -10.24 -0.06
C GLU A 70 1.52 -10.24 1.18
N ASN A 71 2.00 -9.67 2.29
CA ASN A 71 1.20 -9.54 3.52
C ASN A 71 -0.07 -8.70 3.30
N MET A 72 0.05 -7.57 2.60
CA MET A 72 -1.09 -6.70 2.33
C MET A 72 -2.11 -7.35 1.40
N ARG A 73 -1.63 -8.02 0.33
CA ARG A 73 -2.45 -8.80 -0.59
C ARG A 73 -3.24 -9.88 0.15
N GLY A 74 -2.54 -10.75 0.89
CA GLY A 74 -3.16 -11.85 1.64
C GLY A 74 -4.22 -11.38 2.65
N ARG A 75 -3.98 -10.27 3.35
CA ARG A 75 -4.97 -9.68 4.29
C ARG A 75 -6.27 -9.27 3.60
N TYR A 76 -6.20 -8.66 2.42
CA TYR A 76 -7.40 -8.19 1.71
C TYR A 76 -8.10 -9.30 0.94
N GLU A 77 -7.36 -10.25 0.36
CA GLU A 77 -7.93 -11.43 -0.28
C GLU A 77 -8.76 -12.26 0.71
N ALA A 78 -8.24 -12.49 1.92
CA ALA A 78 -8.97 -13.17 2.98
C ALA A 78 -10.26 -12.44 3.39
N ARG A 79 -10.34 -11.12 3.17
CA ARG A 79 -11.51 -10.30 3.48
C ARG A 79 -12.52 -10.19 2.34
N LEU A 80 -12.18 -10.57 1.10
CA LEU A 80 -13.07 -10.43 -0.05
C LEU A 80 -14.46 -11.08 0.16
N PRO A 81 -14.59 -12.31 0.73
CA PRO A 81 -15.90 -12.90 0.97
C PRO A 81 -16.75 -12.11 1.96
N LEU A 82 -16.12 -11.49 2.97
CA LEU A 82 -16.81 -10.65 3.93
C LEU A 82 -17.25 -9.33 3.28
N LEU A 83 -16.35 -8.68 2.54
CA LEU A 83 -16.64 -7.42 1.86
C LEU A 83 -17.75 -7.59 0.82
N ARG A 84 -17.74 -8.70 0.07
CA ARG A 84 -18.80 -9.04 -0.90
C ARG A 84 -20.18 -9.14 -0.26
N ARG A 85 -20.26 -9.72 0.95
CA ARG A 85 -21.51 -9.83 1.72
C ARG A 85 -22.00 -8.48 2.29
N GLY A 86 -21.15 -7.45 2.25
CA GLY A 86 -21.53 -6.08 2.60
C GLY A 86 -22.27 -5.35 1.48
N GLU A 87 -22.62 -6.03 0.38
CA GLU A 87 -23.50 -5.50 -0.65
C GLU A 87 -24.79 -4.96 -0.01
N PRO A 88 -25.19 -3.71 -0.30
CA PRO A 88 -26.39 -3.18 0.31
C PRO A 88 -27.62 -3.95 -0.16
N ALA A 89 -28.41 -4.46 0.81
CA ALA A 89 -29.60 -5.25 0.53
C ALA A 89 -30.76 -4.33 0.10
N PHE A 90 -31.11 -4.35 -1.19
CA PHE A 90 -32.20 -3.54 -1.74
C PHE A 90 -33.44 -4.36 -2.13
N GLY A 91 -33.76 -5.37 -1.32
CA GLY A 91 -34.92 -6.23 -1.55
C GLY A 91 -34.92 -6.85 -2.96
N ALA A 92 -36.08 -6.90 -3.61
CA ALA A 92 -36.26 -7.58 -4.90
C ALA A 92 -35.92 -6.73 -6.14
N ARG A 93 -35.37 -5.52 -5.99
CA ARG A 93 -35.07 -4.61 -7.12
C ARG A 93 -33.69 -3.94 -7.01
N PRO A 94 -32.59 -4.71 -7.13
CA PRO A 94 -31.23 -4.17 -7.09
C PRO A 94 -30.93 -3.19 -8.23
N ASP A 95 -31.68 -3.27 -9.33
CA ASP A 95 -31.68 -2.35 -10.47
C ASP A 95 -32.20 -0.94 -10.14
N GLN A 96 -32.94 -0.78 -9.03
CA GLN A 96 -33.52 0.50 -8.60
C GLN A 96 -32.76 1.15 -7.44
N ALA A 97 -31.59 0.61 -7.10
CA ALA A 97 -30.83 1.02 -5.93
C ALA A 97 -29.62 1.89 -6.28
N PRO A 98 -29.61 3.18 -5.88
CA PRO A 98 -28.55 4.12 -6.24
C PRO A 98 -27.14 3.67 -5.83
N GLU A 99 -27.00 3.01 -4.67
CA GLU A 99 -25.70 2.62 -4.11
C GLU A 99 -25.16 1.28 -4.63
N HIS A 100 -26.00 0.44 -5.25
CA HIS A 100 -25.60 -0.90 -5.68
C HIS A 100 -24.50 -0.86 -6.76
N GLY A 101 -24.63 0.05 -7.74
CA GLY A 101 -23.60 0.25 -8.76
C GLY A 101 -22.27 0.77 -8.19
N ALA A 102 -22.34 1.73 -7.26
CA ALA A 102 -21.15 2.30 -6.61
C ALA A 102 -20.38 1.25 -5.80
N PHE A 103 -21.10 0.38 -5.09
CA PHE A 103 -20.52 -0.74 -4.33
C PHE A 103 -19.73 -1.69 -5.25
N TRP A 104 -20.36 -2.21 -6.31
CA TRP A 104 -19.72 -3.18 -7.21
C TRP A 104 -18.56 -2.58 -7.99
N LEU A 105 -18.62 -1.29 -8.33
CA LEU A 105 -17.49 -0.56 -8.93
C LEU A 105 -16.29 -0.51 -7.97
N ALA A 106 -16.51 -0.15 -6.71
CA ALA A 106 -15.45 -0.11 -5.69
C ALA A 106 -14.86 -1.50 -5.41
N PHE A 107 -15.71 -2.52 -5.27
CA PHE A 107 -15.29 -3.91 -5.07
C PHE A 107 -14.47 -4.43 -6.26
N SER A 108 -14.93 -4.19 -7.48
CA SER A 108 -14.22 -4.59 -8.70
C SER A 108 -12.85 -3.90 -8.83
N ARG A 109 -12.76 -2.63 -8.43
CA ARG A 109 -11.49 -1.89 -8.37
C ARG A 109 -10.53 -2.51 -7.37
N LEU A 110 -10.98 -2.90 -6.17
CA LEU A 110 -10.15 -3.60 -5.19
C LEU A 110 -9.60 -4.90 -5.77
N CYS A 111 -10.46 -5.74 -6.37
CA CYS A 111 -10.04 -6.99 -7.02
C CYS A 111 -9.00 -6.76 -8.13
N ALA A 112 -9.15 -5.70 -8.92
CA ALA A 112 -8.17 -5.35 -9.96
C ALA A 112 -6.81 -4.94 -9.37
N VAL A 113 -6.81 -4.19 -8.26
CA VAL A 113 -5.58 -3.81 -7.54
C VAL A 113 -4.90 -5.03 -6.93
N LEU A 114 -5.64 -5.97 -6.33
CA LEU A 114 -5.08 -7.20 -5.75
C LEU A 114 -4.39 -8.05 -6.83
N ARG A 115 -5.01 -8.24 -7.99
CA ARG A 115 -4.38 -8.94 -9.13
C ARG A 115 -3.11 -8.23 -9.63
N ARG A 116 -3.04 -6.90 -9.53
CA ARG A 116 -1.82 -6.16 -9.89
C ARG A 116 -0.73 -6.39 -8.85
N ALA A 117 -1.06 -6.41 -7.56
CA ALA A 117 -0.11 -6.67 -6.48
C ALA A 117 0.46 -8.09 -6.54
N GLU A 118 -0.35 -9.08 -6.91
CA GLU A 118 0.09 -10.47 -7.16
C GLU A 118 1.18 -10.54 -8.24
N ARG A 119 0.95 -9.87 -9.39
CA ARG A 119 1.94 -9.81 -10.48
C ARG A 119 3.24 -9.12 -10.10
N GLN A 120 3.20 -8.22 -9.12
CA GLN A 120 4.39 -7.48 -8.64
C GLN A 120 5.15 -8.20 -7.53
N SER A 121 4.52 -9.16 -6.85
CA SER A 121 5.15 -9.97 -5.80
C SER A 121 5.67 -11.31 -6.31
N SER A 122 5.14 -11.78 -7.45
CA SER A 122 5.52 -13.06 -8.08
C SER A 122 6.58 -12.92 -9.19
N GLY A 123 7.01 -11.70 -9.51
CA GLY A 123 8.02 -11.40 -10.53
C GLY A 123 9.29 -10.87 -9.90
#